data_AF-A0A951JWC5-F1
#
_entry.id   AF-A0A951JWC5-F1
#
_cell.length_a   1.000
_cell.length_b   1.000
_cell.length_c   1.000
_cell.angle_alpha   90.00
_cell.angle_beta   90.00
_cell.angle_gamma   90.00
#
_symmetry.space_group_name_H-M   'P 1'
#
loop_
_entity.id
_entity.type
_entity.pdbx_description
1 polymer ?
#
loop_
_entity_poly.entity_id
_entity_poly.type
_entity_poly.pdbx_seq_one_letter_code
_entity_poly.pdbx_strand_id
1 'polypeptide(L)'
;GALFATTADGGFNCAGCHGGMDALGAEVEYTLTDPVTGDLRQVEWQAPALNDITLRMSDDQIRQVLVYGRPFSPMPAWGLEGGGPLNEQQIDNLILYLHRIAVTPEDAQEQRTEEAKAELDRLKAEAKKEPPGAGGEEPSMGMALFNLNCARCHTLGWSYDEPQVAGGGAFGPSLYNSVNQFPAVEDHVEFVADGVEEGEAYGLNGQATGRMPYFGQVLSPEQIQAIVDYERSLAERVNREAAGGDKPATPPPNVTTTTAPSAGA
;
A
#
# COMPACT_ATOMS: atom_id res chain seq x y z
N GLY A 1 7.09 12.95 20.62
CA GLY A 1 6.32 14.20 20.47
C GLY A 1 7.10 15.21 19.65
N ALA A 2 8.02 15.97 20.27
CA ALA A 2 8.71 17.09 19.60
C ALA A 2 9.36 16.73 18.24
N LEU A 3 10.02 15.59 18.13
CA LEU A 3 10.63 15.13 16.86
C LEU A 3 9.61 14.88 15.75
N PHE A 4 8.40 14.44 16.11
CA PHE A 4 7.34 14.11 15.16
C PHE A 4 6.63 15.35 14.61
N ALA A 5 6.72 16.50 15.30
CA ALA A 5 6.00 17.70 14.96
C ALA A 5 6.40 18.29 13.58
N THR A 6 5.64 19.28 13.11
CA THR A 6 5.95 20.00 11.88
C THR A 6 7.30 20.72 11.98
N THR A 7 7.92 21.07 10.85
CA THR A 7 9.13 21.91 10.87
C THR A 7 8.88 23.28 11.52
N ALA A 8 7.67 23.83 11.37
CA ALA A 8 7.27 25.09 12.00
C ALA A 8 7.31 25.00 13.54
N ASP A 9 7.03 23.82 14.09
CA ASP A 9 7.08 23.53 15.53
C ASP A 9 8.44 22.97 15.99
N GLY A 10 9.47 23.01 15.13
CA GLY A 10 10.82 22.53 15.43
C GLY A 10 11.00 21.02 15.37
N GLY A 11 10.06 20.30 14.76
CA GLY A 11 10.16 18.85 14.51
C GLY A 11 10.72 18.52 13.12
N PHE A 12 10.73 17.22 12.79
CA PHE A 12 11.23 16.69 11.51
C PHE A 12 10.12 16.52 10.46
N ASN A 13 8.96 17.14 10.68
CA ASN A 13 7.84 17.18 9.75
C ASN A 13 7.10 15.86 9.50
N CYS A 14 7.25 14.86 10.39
CA CYS A 14 6.45 13.64 10.31
C CYS A 14 4.95 13.96 10.33
N ALA A 15 4.52 14.86 11.24
CA ALA A 15 3.14 15.34 11.34
C ALA A 15 2.68 16.11 10.10
N GLY A 16 3.59 16.80 9.40
CA GLY A 16 3.24 17.48 8.15
C GLY A 16 2.88 16.50 7.05
N CYS A 17 3.58 15.37 6.99
CA CYS A 17 3.33 14.35 5.97
C CYS A 17 2.29 13.30 6.37
N HIS A 18 2.15 12.99 7.66
CA HIS A 18 1.31 11.90 8.14
C HIS A 18 0.01 12.37 8.81
N GLY A 19 -0.45 13.60 8.59
CA GLY A 19 -1.77 14.02 9.04
C GLY A 19 -1.83 14.49 10.49
N GLY A 20 -0.92 15.39 10.86
CA GLY A 20 -0.88 16.03 12.17
C GLY A 20 -0.28 15.14 13.26
N MET A 21 -0.42 15.58 14.52
CA MET A 21 0.17 14.88 15.67
C MET A 21 -0.48 13.53 15.97
N ASP A 22 -1.72 13.34 15.53
CA ASP A 22 -2.46 12.08 15.65
C ASP A 22 -2.17 11.12 14.47
N ALA A 23 -1.34 11.54 13.52
CA ALA A 23 -0.83 10.72 12.43
C ALA A 23 -1.91 9.99 11.60
N LEU A 24 -2.97 10.70 11.22
CA LEU A 24 -4.16 10.13 10.56
C LEU A 24 -3.99 9.90 9.04
N GLY A 25 -2.80 10.14 8.49
CA GLY A 25 -2.55 10.14 7.05
C GLY A 25 -2.86 11.49 6.40
N ALA A 26 -2.23 11.76 5.27
CA ALA A 26 -2.44 13.00 4.52
C ALA A 26 -2.07 12.84 3.04
N GLU A 27 -2.57 13.76 2.24
CA GLU A 27 -2.10 13.97 0.87
C GLU A 27 -0.92 14.95 0.90
N VAL A 28 0.19 14.57 0.26
CA VAL A 28 1.40 15.39 0.20
C VAL A 28 1.87 15.55 -1.24
N GLU A 29 2.24 16.76 -1.63
CA GLU A 29 2.82 16.99 -2.96
C GLU A 29 4.16 16.25 -3.09
N TYR A 30 4.34 15.56 -4.22
CA TYR A 30 5.57 14.85 -4.53
C TYR A 30 5.93 14.93 -6.00
N THR A 31 7.23 15.05 -6.29
CA THR A 31 7.74 15.08 -7.66
C THR A 31 8.17 13.69 -8.09
N LEU A 32 7.46 13.12 -9.06
CA LEU A 32 7.87 11.90 -9.75
C LEU A 32 8.81 12.22 -10.90
N THR A 33 9.82 11.36 -11.07
CA THR A 33 10.68 11.35 -12.25
C THR A 33 10.29 10.18 -13.13
N ASP A 34 9.99 10.43 -14.40
CA ASP A 34 9.82 9.38 -15.40
C ASP A 34 11.16 8.67 -15.60
N PRO A 35 11.25 7.35 -15.36
CA PRO A 35 12.52 6.63 -15.43
C PRO A 35 13.05 6.46 -16.86
N VAL A 36 12.21 6.67 -17.88
CA VAL A 36 12.54 6.53 -19.30
C VAL A 36 12.94 7.88 -19.90
N THR A 37 12.13 8.91 -19.69
CA THR A 37 12.37 10.24 -20.30
C THR A 37 13.18 11.17 -19.39
N GLY A 38 13.16 10.94 -18.08
CA GLY A 38 13.71 11.85 -17.08
C GLY A 38 12.81 13.05 -16.76
N ASP A 39 11.60 13.10 -17.32
CA ASP A 39 10.66 14.20 -17.09
C ASP A 39 10.17 14.22 -15.63
N LEU A 40 10.02 15.44 -15.10
CA LEU A 40 9.50 15.66 -13.76
C LEU A 40 8.03 16.05 -13.81
N ARG A 41 7.22 15.45 -12.94
CA ARG A 41 5.80 15.84 -12.76
C ARG A 41 5.40 15.80 -11.29
N GLN A 42 4.46 16.65 -10.92
CA GLN A 42 3.89 16.67 -9.57
C GLN A 42 2.72 15.70 -9.46
N VAL A 43 2.60 15.06 -8.30
CA VAL A 43 1.48 14.21 -7.90
C VAL A 43 1.09 14.48 -6.45
N GLU A 44 -0.12 14.07 -6.09
CA GLU A 44 -0.60 14.03 -4.71
C GLU A 44 -0.37 12.63 -4.15
N TRP A 45 0.63 12.51 -3.27
CA TRP A 45 0.99 11.25 -2.64
C TRP A 45 0.15 11.00 -1.39
N GLN A 46 -0.46 9.82 -1.31
CA GLN A 46 -1.30 9.33 -0.23
C GLN A 46 -0.43 8.74 0.89
N ALA A 47 0.02 9.59 1.82
CA ALA A 47 0.81 9.17 2.96
C ALA A 47 -0.06 8.39 3.97
N PRO A 48 0.38 7.21 4.43
CA PRO A 48 -0.42 6.36 5.30
C PRO A 48 -0.59 6.97 6.68
N ALA A 49 -1.72 6.63 7.31
CA ALA A 49 -1.88 6.78 8.75
C ALA A 49 -0.84 5.92 9.50
N LEU A 50 -0.35 6.44 10.63
CA LEU A 50 0.63 5.78 11.49
C LEU A 50 0.09 5.50 12.90
N ASN A 51 -1.11 5.94 13.23
CA ASN A 51 -1.77 5.64 14.51
C ASN A 51 -2.14 4.16 14.68
N ASP A 52 -1.94 3.32 13.66
CA ASP A 52 -2.10 1.86 13.75
C ASP A 52 -0.80 1.10 13.47
N ILE A 53 0.32 1.79 13.22
CA ILE A 53 1.53 1.18 12.64
C ILE A 53 2.10 0.07 13.53
N THR A 54 2.04 0.26 14.86
CA THR A 54 2.57 -0.69 15.85
C THR A 54 1.70 -1.93 16.00
N LEU A 55 0.48 -1.93 15.44
CA LEU A 55 -0.40 -3.10 15.39
C LEU A 55 -0.08 -4.02 14.21
N ARG A 56 0.66 -3.52 13.21
CA ARG A 56 0.94 -4.23 11.94
C ARG A 56 2.41 -4.34 11.59
N MET A 57 3.29 -3.71 12.36
CA MET A 57 4.74 -3.77 12.19
C MET A 57 5.42 -3.83 13.56
N SER A 58 6.49 -4.62 13.65
CA SER A 58 7.36 -4.64 14.83
C SER A 58 8.20 -3.37 14.93
N ASP A 59 8.73 -3.10 16.13
CA ASP A 59 9.62 -1.95 16.37
C ASP A 59 10.85 -1.97 15.46
N ASP A 60 11.39 -3.16 15.16
CA ASP A 60 12.53 -3.31 14.25
C ASP A 60 12.15 -2.96 12.81
N GLN A 61 10.96 -3.39 12.35
CA GLN A 61 10.47 -3.04 11.02
C GLN A 61 10.20 -1.52 10.92
N ILE A 62 9.65 -0.91 11.96
CA ILE A 62 9.43 0.54 12.03
C ILE A 62 10.78 1.27 12.03
N ARG A 63 11.74 0.78 12.83
CA ARG A 63 13.11 1.31 12.89
C ARG A 63 13.77 1.27 11.52
N GLN A 64 13.67 0.16 10.78
CA GLN A 64 14.22 0.03 9.42
C GLN A 64 13.69 1.13 8.49
N VAL A 65 12.37 1.37 8.52
CA VAL A 65 11.74 2.43 7.72
C VAL A 65 12.19 3.83 8.16
N LEU A 66 12.28 4.09 9.46
CA LEU A 66 12.74 5.39 9.95
C LEU A 66 14.22 5.62 9.63
N VAL A 67 15.06 4.59 9.75
CA VAL A 67 16.51 4.71 9.52
C VAL A 67 16.80 4.92 8.04
N TYR A 68 16.25 4.07 7.16
CA TYR A 68 16.60 4.03 5.74
C TYR A 68 15.59 4.71 4.82
N GLY A 69 14.46 5.18 5.37
CA GLY A 69 13.36 5.72 4.59
C GLY A 69 12.66 4.66 3.77
N ARG A 70 11.87 5.10 2.79
CA ARG A 70 11.37 4.26 1.71
C ARG A 70 11.80 4.92 0.40
N PRO A 71 12.86 4.38 -0.27
CA PRO A 71 13.22 4.78 -1.64
C PRO A 71 11.96 4.79 -2.52
N PHE A 72 11.92 5.50 -3.66
CA PHE A 72 10.74 5.72 -4.52
C PHE A 72 9.53 6.48 -3.91
N SER A 73 9.49 6.72 -2.60
CA SER A 73 8.42 7.49 -1.95
C SER A 73 8.92 8.84 -1.41
N PRO A 74 8.03 9.75 -0.97
CA PRO A 74 8.40 10.98 -0.30
C PRO A 74 9.06 10.77 1.08
N MET A 75 9.11 9.55 1.61
CA MET A 75 9.62 9.26 2.95
C MET A 75 11.16 9.11 2.95
N PRO A 76 11.92 10.13 3.39
CA PRO A 76 13.37 10.08 3.39
C PRO A 76 13.90 9.19 4.52
N ALA A 77 15.20 8.91 4.49
CA ALA A 77 15.92 8.38 5.64
C ALA A 77 16.00 9.44 6.76
N TRP A 78 15.70 9.02 7.99
CA TRP A 78 15.85 9.86 9.18
C TRP A 78 17.01 9.42 10.06
N GLY A 79 17.40 8.15 10.06
CA GLY A 79 18.52 7.66 10.85
C GLY A 79 19.88 7.99 10.24
N LEU A 80 20.89 8.21 11.09
CA LEU A 80 22.25 8.51 10.67
C LEU A 80 22.82 7.47 9.68
N GLU A 81 22.53 6.18 9.86
CA GLU A 81 23.00 5.11 8.97
C GLU A 81 22.41 5.22 7.56
N GLY A 82 21.16 5.67 7.43
CA GLY A 82 20.53 5.95 6.14
C GLY A 82 20.85 7.33 5.57
N GLY A 83 21.68 8.13 6.26
CA GLY A 83 22.05 9.50 5.87
C GLY A 83 21.12 10.59 6.40
N GLY A 84 20.20 10.25 7.29
CA GLY A 84 19.32 11.20 7.98
C GLY A 84 19.97 11.83 9.22
N PRO A 85 19.27 12.77 9.90
CA PRO A 85 19.84 13.57 10.99
C PRO A 85 19.71 12.95 12.39
N LEU A 86 18.98 11.83 12.56
CA LEU A 86 18.59 11.29 13.85
C LEU A 86 19.52 10.16 14.31
N ASN A 87 19.97 10.23 15.56
CA ASN A 87 20.65 9.11 16.20
C ASN A 87 19.67 8.03 16.68
N GLU A 88 20.20 6.88 17.12
CA GLU A 88 19.40 5.74 17.59
C GLU A 88 18.38 6.12 18.67
N GLN A 89 18.79 6.90 19.68
CA GLN A 89 17.91 7.32 20.76
C GLN A 89 16.75 8.19 20.28
N GLN A 90 16.98 9.03 19.26
CA GLN A 90 15.95 9.86 18.65
C GLN A 90 14.97 9.02 17.81
N ILE A 91 15.47 7.98 17.12
CA ILE A 91 14.62 7.00 16.43
C ILE A 91 13.76 6.26 17.44
N ASP A 92 14.32 5.82 18.58
CA ASP A 92 13.55 5.19 19.65
C ASP A 92 12.47 6.10 20.23
N ASN A 93 12.78 7.39 20.39
CA ASN A 93 11.80 8.37 20.84
C ASN A 93 10.64 8.58 19.84
N LEU A 94 10.88 8.37 18.54
CA LEU A 94 9.81 8.37 17.53
C LEU A 94 8.97 7.10 17.62
N ILE A 95 9.58 5.93 17.76
CA ILE A 95 8.87 4.64 17.91
C ILE A 95 8.00 4.66 19.18
N LEU A 96 8.54 5.12 20.30
CA LEU A 96 7.78 5.32 21.55
C LEU A 96 6.62 6.30 21.38
N TYR A 97 6.77 7.31 20.51
CA TYR A 97 5.68 8.22 20.20
C TYR A 97 4.58 7.53 19.38
N LEU A 98 4.94 6.69 18.41
CA LEU A 98 3.99 5.89 17.62
C LEU A 98 3.18 4.95 18.52
N HIS A 99 3.82 4.27 19.47
CA HIS A 99 3.11 3.48 20.50
C HIS A 99 2.15 4.33 21.35
N ARG A 100 2.53 5.56 21.67
CA ARG A 100 1.70 6.44 22.50
C ARG A 100 0.42 6.91 21.78
N ILE A 101 0.50 7.15 20.47
CA ILE A 101 -0.64 7.59 19.67
C ILE A 101 -1.42 6.42 19.06
N ALA A 102 -0.97 5.19 19.31
CA ALA A 102 -1.57 4.01 18.75
C ALA A 102 -3.03 3.89 19.21
N VAL A 103 -3.92 3.62 18.26
CA VAL A 103 -5.30 3.22 18.56
C VAL A 103 -5.31 1.79 19.09
N THR A 104 -6.43 1.38 19.69
CA THR A 104 -6.61 -0.01 20.10
C THR A 104 -6.87 -0.91 18.88
N PRO A 105 -6.58 -2.23 18.96
CA PRO A 105 -7.00 -3.18 17.93
C PRO A 105 -8.49 -3.10 17.60
N GLU A 106 -9.34 -2.94 18.62
CA GLU A 106 -10.79 -2.80 18.44
C GLU A 106 -11.14 -1.55 17.62
N ASP A 107 -10.57 -0.39 17.98
CA ASP A 107 -10.80 0.86 17.24
C ASP A 107 -10.26 0.77 15.80
N ALA A 108 -9.11 0.11 15.60
CA ALA A 108 -8.53 -0.08 14.27
C ALA A 108 -9.42 -0.95 13.38
N GLN A 109 -9.93 -2.07 13.91
CA GLN A 109 -10.86 -2.96 13.19
C GLN A 109 -12.19 -2.25 12.86
N GLU A 110 -12.73 -1.45 13.78
CA GLU A 110 -13.92 -0.65 13.52
C GLU A 110 -13.67 0.37 12.40
N GLN A 111 -12.57 1.12 12.47
CA GLN A 111 -12.18 2.09 11.43
C GLN A 111 -12.02 1.42 10.06
N ARG A 112 -11.29 0.31 9.98
CA ARG A 112 -11.09 -0.43 8.72
C ARG A 112 -12.40 -0.97 8.15
N THR A 113 -13.34 -1.37 9.02
CA THR A 113 -14.66 -1.82 8.60
C THR A 113 -15.46 -0.69 7.95
N GLU A 114 -15.46 0.51 8.53
CA GLU A 114 -16.19 1.66 7.97
C GLU A 114 -15.53 2.19 6.69
N GLU A 115 -14.20 2.26 6.66
CA GLU A 115 -13.45 2.63 5.45
C GLU A 115 -13.71 1.65 4.30
N ALA A 116 -13.73 0.33 4.58
CA ALA A 116 -13.98 -0.69 3.56
C ALA A 116 -15.40 -0.60 2.99
N LYS A 117 -16.40 -0.26 3.82
CA LYS A 117 -17.77 0.01 3.34
C LYS A 117 -17.81 1.24 2.43
N ALA A 118 -17.17 2.33 2.85
CA ALA A 118 -17.10 3.56 2.07
C ALA A 118 -16.40 3.34 0.72
N GLU A 119 -15.30 2.59 0.72
CA GLU A 119 -14.56 2.23 -0.49
C GLU A 119 -15.38 1.32 -1.41
N LEU A 120 -16.09 0.33 -0.86
CA LEU A 120 -16.98 -0.51 -1.64
C LEU A 120 -18.10 0.31 -2.30
N ASP A 121 -18.67 1.29 -1.59
CA ASP A 121 -19.68 2.18 -2.16
C ASP A 121 -19.11 3.09 -3.26
N ARG A 122 -17.87 3.58 -3.09
CA ARG A 122 -17.13 4.31 -4.15
C ARG A 122 -16.95 3.43 -5.39
N LEU A 123 -16.45 2.20 -5.22
CA LEU A 123 -16.23 1.25 -6.32
C LEU A 123 -17.54 0.92 -7.04
N LYS A 124 -18.64 0.71 -6.31
CA LYS A 124 -19.98 0.50 -6.90
C LYS A 124 -20.48 1.72 -7.65
N ALA A 125 -20.20 2.93 -7.18
CA ALA A 125 -20.56 4.15 -7.87
C ALA A 125 -19.76 4.32 -9.17
N GLU A 126 -18.47 3.97 -9.17
CA GLU A 126 -17.62 4.01 -10.35
C GLU A 126 -18.01 2.97 -11.39
N ALA A 127 -18.25 1.71 -10.98
CA ALA A 127 -18.68 0.65 -11.89
C ALA A 127 -20.02 0.97 -12.61
N LYS A 128 -20.89 1.80 -12.01
CA LYS A 128 -22.13 2.26 -12.66
C LYS A 128 -21.90 3.29 -13.77
N LYS A 129 -20.75 3.96 -13.80
CA LYS A 129 -20.37 4.91 -14.86
C LYS A 129 -19.83 4.18 -16.08
N GLU A 130 -19.31 2.96 -15.91
CA GLU A 130 -18.81 2.16 -17.02
C GLU A 130 -19.96 1.64 -17.89
N PRO A 131 -19.76 1.56 -19.23
CA PRO A 131 -20.76 0.99 -20.10
C PRO A 131 -20.99 -0.50 -19.77
N PRO A 132 -22.24 -1.00 -19.82
CA PRO A 132 -22.53 -2.41 -19.60
C PRO A 132 -21.67 -3.30 -20.51
N GLY A 133 -20.95 -4.25 -19.92
CA GLY A 133 -20.07 -5.17 -20.66
C GLY A 133 -18.65 -4.66 -20.91
N ALA A 134 -18.21 -3.58 -20.25
CA ALA A 134 -16.83 -3.09 -20.31
C ALA A 134 -15.77 -4.08 -19.75
N GLY A 135 -16.21 -5.18 -19.14
CA GLY A 135 -15.32 -6.20 -18.59
C GLY A 135 -14.66 -5.82 -17.27
N GLY A 136 -15.08 -4.72 -16.64
CA GLY A 136 -14.66 -4.34 -15.30
C GLY A 136 -15.02 -5.41 -14.26
N GLU A 137 -14.15 -5.59 -13.27
CA GLU A 137 -14.39 -6.52 -12.17
C GLU A 137 -15.52 -6.01 -11.28
N GLU A 138 -16.40 -6.93 -10.85
CA GLU A 138 -17.50 -6.57 -9.97
C GLU A 138 -16.97 -6.10 -8.60
N PRO A 139 -17.35 -4.91 -8.13
CA PRO A 139 -16.94 -4.40 -6.82
C PRO A 139 -17.28 -5.37 -5.69
N SER A 140 -16.29 -5.72 -4.89
CA SER A 140 -16.42 -6.65 -3.77
C SER A 140 -15.77 -6.09 -2.50
N MET A 141 -16.13 -6.66 -1.34
CA MET A 141 -15.51 -6.29 -0.07
C MET A 141 -14.00 -6.60 -0.08
N GLY A 142 -13.59 -7.73 -0.67
CA GLY A 142 -12.18 -8.08 -0.83
C GLY A 142 -11.40 -7.05 -1.65
N MET A 143 -11.98 -6.55 -2.75
CA MET A 143 -11.39 -5.48 -3.56
C MET A 143 -11.25 -4.17 -2.77
N ALA A 144 -12.28 -3.78 -2.01
CA ALA A 144 -12.23 -2.58 -1.18
C ALA A 144 -11.16 -2.66 -0.09
N LEU A 145 -11.09 -3.79 0.62
CA LEU A 145 -10.08 -4.05 1.63
C LEU A 145 -8.66 -4.11 1.04
N PHE A 146 -8.51 -4.71 -0.16
CA PHE A 146 -7.25 -4.74 -0.89
C PHE A 146 -6.76 -3.33 -1.23
N ASN A 147 -7.65 -2.46 -1.72
CA ASN A 147 -7.35 -1.07 -2.05
C ASN A 147 -6.82 -0.30 -0.81
N LEU A 148 -7.42 -0.51 0.35
CA LEU A 148 -7.06 0.18 1.59
C LEU A 148 -5.74 -0.32 2.19
N ASN A 149 -5.45 -1.63 2.10
CA ASN A 149 -4.40 -2.28 2.88
C ASN A 149 -3.22 -2.79 2.04
N CYS A 150 -3.47 -3.32 0.85
CA CYS A 150 -2.49 -4.08 0.07
C CYS A 150 -1.95 -3.29 -1.13
N ALA A 151 -2.83 -2.57 -1.81
CA ALA A 151 -2.56 -1.96 -3.11
C ALA A 151 -1.41 -0.95 -3.08
N ARG A 152 -1.20 -0.25 -1.95
CA ARG A 152 -0.07 0.68 -1.76
C ARG A 152 1.30 0.02 -2.05
N CYS A 153 1.43 -1.26 -1.76
CA CYS A 153 2.67 -2.00 -2.01
C CYS A 153 2.58 -2.87 -3.27
N HIS A 154 1.42 -3.48 -3.51
CA HIS A 154 1.23 -4.51 -4.53
C HIS A 154 0.63 -4.00 -5.85
N THR A 155 0.40 -2.70 -5.98
CA THR A 155 -0.11 -2.06 -7.20
C THR A 155 0.70 -0.80 -7.50
N LEU A 156 1.41 -0.79 -8.62
CA LEU A 156 2.16 0.39 -9.06
C LEU A 156 1.22 1.58 -9.24
N GLY A 157 1.61 2.75 -8.74
CA GLY A 157 0.85 3.99 -8.86
C GLY A 157 -0.32 4.18 -7.90
N TRP A 158 -0.59 3.19 -7.04
CA TRP A 158 -1.65 3.31 -6.04
C TRP A 158 -1.46 4.51 -5.08
N SER A 159 -0.21 4.77 -4.66
CA SER A 159 0.08 5.85 -3.71
C SER A 159 -0.13 7.25 -4.25
N TYR A 160 -0.45 7.43 -5.53
CA TYR A 160 -0.63 8.74 -6.14
C TYR A 160 -1.80 8.77 -7.14
N ASP A 161 -2.85 7.99 -6.84
CA ASP A 161 -4.13 7.91 -7.59
C ASP A 161 -3.99 7.61 -9.09
N GLU A 162 -2.93 6.89 -9.47
CA GLU A 162 -2.73 6.40 -10.83
C GLU A 162 -2.45 4.90 -10.82
N PRO A 163 -3.34 4.09 -10.23
CA PRO A 163 -3.10 2.66 -10.08
C PRO A 163 -3.01 1.98 -11.44
N GLN A 164 -1.97 1.18 -11.62
CA GLN A 164 -1.87 0.20 -12.69
C GLN A 164 -2.66 -1.06 -12.33
N VAL A 165 -2.37 -2.18 -13.00
CA VAL A 165 -3.10 -3.45 -12.78
C VAL A 165 -2.97 -3.89 -11.32
N ALA A 166 -4.12 -4.13 -10.68
CA ALA A 166 -4.18 -4.56 -9.29
C ALA A 166 -3.35 -5.83 -9.06
N GLY A 167 -2.52 -5.85 -8.02
CA GLY A 167 -1.66 -6.99 -7.68
C GLY A 167 -0.48 -7.20 -8.63
N GLY A 168 -0.23 -6.29 -9.56
CA GLY A 168 0.88 -6.35 -10.52
C GLY A 168 2.27 -6.23 -9.88
N GLY A 169 2.33 -5.83 -8.61
CA GLY A 169 3.57 -5.56 -7.88
C GLY A 169 4.07 -4.13 -8.09
N ALA A 170 4.88 -3.68 -7.13
CA ALA A 170 5.62 -2.42 -7.20
C ALA A 170 6.72 -2.45 -6.12
N PHE A 171 6.38 -1.99 -4.92
CA PHE A 171 7.24 -2.15 -3.75
C PHE A 171 7.19 -3.58 -3.20
N GLY A 172 5.97 -4.11 -3.08
CA GLY A 172 5.72 -5.51 -2.82
C GLY A 172 5.79 -6.33 -4.12
N PRO A 173 6.03 -7.64 -4.04
CA PRO A 173 6.03 -8.53 -5.20
C PRO A 173 4.66 -8.55 -5.88
N SER A 174 4.63 -9.01 -7.14
CA SER A 174 3.37 -9.35 -7.79
C SER A 174 2.66 -10.46 -7.01
N LEU A 175 1.34 -10.32 -6.86
CA LEU A 175 0.48 -11.28 -6.18
C LEU A 175 -0.03 -12.38 -7.13
N TYR A 176 0.32 -12.34 -8.41
CA TYR A 176 -0.18 -13.29 -9.39
C TYR A 176 0.36 -14.72 -9.22
N ASN A 177 1.40 -14.90 -8.40
CA ASN A 177 1.91 -16.22 -8.02
C ASN A 177 1.33 -16.72 -6.68
N SER A 178 0.37 -16.02 -6.06
CA SER A 178 -0.13 -16.33 -4.72
C SER A 178 -0.68 -17.75 -4.60
N VAL A 179 -1.44 -18.24 -5.58
CA VAL A 179 -2.01 -19.60 -5.58
C VAL A 179 -0.97 -20.72 -5.68
N ASN A 180 0.18 -20.45 -6.31
CA ASN A 180 1.30 -21.40 -6.35
C ASN A 180 2.16 -21.29 -5.10
N GLN A 181 2.31 -20.08 -4.57
CA GLN A 181 3.07 -19.81 -3.35
C GLN A 181 2.37 -20.41 -2.12
N PHE A 182 1.05 -20.31 -2.06
CA PHE A 182 0.16 -20.82 -1.02
C PHE A 182 -0.89 -21.76 -1.62
N PRO A 183 -0.57 -23.05 -1.78
CA PRO A 183 -1.54 -24.02 -2.29
C PRO A 183 -2.78 -24.13 -1.40
N ALA A 184 -2.58 -24.19 -0.08
CA ALA A 184 -3.66 -24.08 0.90
C ALA A 184 -4.03 -22.60 1.09
N VAL A 185 -5.33 -22.32 1.14
CA VAL A 185 -5.81 -20.95 1.36
C VAL A 185 -5.55 -20.52 2.80
N GLU A 186 -5.58 -21.45 3.73
CA GLU A 186 -5.34 -21.25 5.15
C GLU A 186 -3.92 -20.70 5.40
N ASP A 187 -2.91 -21.25 4.73
CA ASP A 187 -1.53 -20.74 4.80
C ASP A 187 -1.42 -19.30 4.29
N HIS A 188 -2.25 -18.93 3.30
CA HIS A 188 -2.26 -17.57 2.78
C HIS A 188 -2.92 -16.60 3.77
N VAL A 189 -4.04 -17.01 4.37
CA VAL A 189 -4.75 -16.25 5.42
C VAL A 189 -3.85 -16.04 6.63
N GLU A 190 -3.18 -17.09 7.11
CA GLU A 190 -2.25 -17.01 8.25
C GLU A 190 -1.08 -16.07 7.94
N PHE A 191 -0.51 -16.16 6.74
CA PHE A 191 0.57 -15.26 6.33
C PHE A 191 0.15 -13.78 6.30
N VAL A 192 -1.07 -13.47 5.82
CA VAL A 192 -1.59 -12.09 5.83
C VAL A 192 -1.96 -11.63 7.25
N ALA A 193 -2.47 -12.55 8.09
CA ALA A 193 -2.87 -12.24 9.46
C ALA A 193 -1.68 -11.99 10.38
N ASP A 194 -0.70 -12.88 10.38
CA ASP A 194 0.34 -12.95 11.42
C ASP A 194 1.74 -12.62 10.88
N GLY A 195 1.93 -12.69 9.55
CA GLY A 195 3.24 -12.51 8.94
C GLY A 195 4.23 -13.60 9.33
N VAL A 196 5.49 -13.40 8.97
CA VAL A 196 6.60 -14.30 9.28
C VAL A 196 7.85 -13.46 9.58
N GLU A 197 8.66 -13.89 10.56
CA GLU A 197 9.89 -13.20 10.95
C GLU A 197 10.87 -13.08 9.76
N GLU A 198 11.68 -12.02 9.76
CA GLU A 198 12.66 -11.81 8.70
C GLU A 198 13.63 -13.02 8.57
N GLY A 199 13.81 -13.51 7.35
CA GLY A 199 14.66 -14.65 7.05
C GLY A 199 13.97 -16.01 7.19
N GLU A 200 12.79 -16.09 7.80
CA GLU A 200 12.04 -17.33 7.94
C GLU A 200 11.25 -17.67 6.65
N ALA A 201 10.96 -18.96 6.49
CA ALA A 201 10.27 -19.48 5.32
C ALA A 201 8.76 -19.24 5.39
N TYR A 202 8.13 -18.99 4.24
CA TYR A 202 6.68 -18.93 4.10
C TYR A 202 6.20 -19.52 2.77
N GLY A 203 5.00 -20.09 2.76
CA GLY A 203 4.47 -20.81 1.59
C GLY A 203 5.43 -21.90 1.11
N LEU A 204 5.43 -22.21 -0.18
CA LEU A 204 6.29 -23.28 -0.72
C LEU A 204 7.78 -22.90 -0.82
N ASN A 205 8.09 -21.68 -1.27
CA ASN A 205 9.46 -21.27 -1.60
C ASN A 205 9.77 -19.80 -1.22
N GLY A 206 9.01 -19.23 -0.29
CA GLY A 206 9.14 -17.83 0.10
C GLY A 206 10.09 -17.68 1.29
N GLN A 207 10.80 -16.55 1.34
CA GLN A 207 11.57 -16.13 2.50
C GLN A 207 11.18 -14.70 2.86
N ALA A 208 10.77 -14.49 4.10
CA ALA A 208 10.27 -13.20 4.55
C ALA A 208 11.40 -12.16 4.56
N THR A 209 11.11 -10.98 4.00
CA THR A 209 12.06 -9.86 3.96
C THR A 209 11.92 -8.93 5.17
N GLY A 210 11.00 -9.24 6.08
CA GLY A 210 10.61 -8.34 7.17
C GLY A 210 9.87 -7.07 6.71
N ARG A 211 9.57 -6.89 5.42
CA ARG A 211 8.94 -5.65 4.92
C ARG A 211 7.42 -5.68 4.84
N MET A 212 6.83 -6.87 4.78
CA MET A 212 5.38 -7.05 4.70
C MET A 212 4.79 -6.89 6.11
N PRO A 213 3.88 -5.92 6.31
CA PRO A 213 3.10 -5.83 7.54
C PRO A 213 2.18 -7.05 7.71
N TYR A 214 1.74 -7.29 8.93
CA TYR A 214 0.71 -8.28 9.28
C TYR A 214 -0.58 -7.58 9.72
N PHE A 215 -1.73 -8.20 9.54
CA PHE A 215 -3.01 -7.48 9.60
C PHE A 215 -4.03 -8.02 10.61
N GLY A 216 -3.72 -9.09 11.34
CA GLY A 216 -4.66 -9.74 12.28
C GLY A 216 -5.11 -8.87 13.45
N GLN A 217 -4.36 -7.81 13.80
CA GLN A 217 -4.76 -6.86 14.83
C GLN A 217 -5.60 -5.69 14.30
N VAL A 218 -5.61 -5.45 12.99
CA VAL A 218 -6.31 -4.31 12.37
C VAL A 218 -7.46 -4.73 11.45
N LEU A 219 -7.54 -6.02 11.08
CA LEU A 219 -8.60 -6.62 10.29
C LEU A 219 -9.20 -7.83 11.00
N SER A 220 -10.49 -8.08 10.78
CA SER A 220 -11.13 -9.31 11.24
C SER A 220 -10.71 -10.53 10.39
N PRO A 221 -10.87 -11.76 10.91
CA PRO A 221 -10.60 -12.98 10.12
C PRO A 221 -11.39 -13.03 8.79
N GLU A 222 -12.63 -12.57 8.79
CA GLU A 222 -13.48 -12.52 7.60
C GLU A 222 -12.98 -11.48 6.58
N GLN A 223 -12.44 -10.35 7.05
CA GLN A 223 -11.84 -9.34 6.18
C GLN A 223 -10.55 -9.86 5.56
N ILE A 224 -9.71 -10.55 6.32
CA ILE A 224 -8.48 -11.18 5.81
C ILE A 224 -8.83 -12.25 4.78
N GLN A 225 -9.82 -13.10 5.06
CA GLN A 225 -10.30 -14.08 4.09
C GLN A 225 -10.78 -13.40 2.80
N ALA A 226 -11.55 -12.31 2.89
CA ALA A 226 -12.03 -11.58 1.72
C ALA A 226 -10.89 -10.97 0.87
N ILE A 227 -9.83 -10.45 1.51
CA ILE A 227 -8.61 -9.99 0.82
C ILE A 227 -7.95 -11.17 0.10
N VAL A 228 -7.74 -12.28 0.80
CA VAL A 228 -7.08 -13.48 0.24
C VAL A 228 -7.87 -14.04 -0.95
N ASP A 229 -9.20 -14.09 -0.86
CA ASP A 229 -10.05 -14.54 -1.96
C ASP A 229 -9.90 -13.63 -3.19
N TYR A 230 -9.84 -12.32 -2.97
CA TYR A 230 -9.60 -11.35 -4.04
C TYR A 230 -8.20 -11.52 -4.65
N GLU A 231 -7.14 -11.61 -3.83
CA GLU A 231 -5.76 -11.81 -4.32
C GLU A 231 -5.59 -13.11 -5.10
N ARG A 232 -6.27 -14.18 -4.68
CA ARG A 232 -6.29 -15.45 -5.42
C ARG A 232 -7.07 -15.32 -6.73
N SER A 233 -8.16 -14.55 -6.76
CA SER A 233 -8.87 -14.25 -8.01
C SER A 233 -7.97 -13.51 -9.03
N LEU A 234 -7.12 -12.59 -8.56
CA LEU A 234 -6.11 -11.91 -9.39
C LEU A 234 -5.17 -12.91 -10.05
N ALA A 235 -4.60 -13.82 -9.25
CA ALA A 235 -3.66 -14.85 -9.71
C ALA A 235 -4.31 -15.81 -10.71
N GLU A 236 -5.53 -16.29 -10.41
CA GLU A 236 -6.26 -17.18 -11.30
C GLU A 236 -6.58 -16.53 -12.65
N ARG A 237 -6.93 -15.24 -12.67
CA ARG A 237 -7.16 -14.51 -13.93
C ARG A 237 -5.92 -14.48 -14.80
N VAL A 238 -4.79 -14.08 -14.25
CA VAL A 238 -3.52 -14.03 -14.99
C VAL A 238 -3.11 -15.41 -15.49
N ASN A 239 -3.31 -16.46 -14.68
CA ASN A 239 -3.05 -17.84 -15.10
C ASN A 239 -3.97 -18.28 -16.24
N ARG A 240 -5.25 -17.89 -16.23
CA ARG A 240 -6.19 -18.17 -17.33
C ARG A 240 -5.81 -17.44 -18.61
N GLU A 241 -5.46 -16.16 -18.53
CA GLU A 241 -5.01 -15.37 -19.67
C GLU A 241 -3.74 -15.94 -20.29
N ALA A 242 -2.78 -16.35 -19.46
CA ALA A 242 -1.54 -17.01 -19.90
C ALA A 242 -1.81 -18.38 -20.56
N ALA A 243 -2.84 -19.11 -20.12
CA ALA A 243 -3.26 -20.38 -20.69
C ALA A 243 -4.11 -20.24 -21.98
N GLY A 244 -4.36 -19.02 -22.45
CA GLY A 244 -5.17 -18.77 -23.66
C GLY A 244 -6.68 -18.81 -23.43
N GLY A 245 -7.14 -18.68 -22.19
CA GLY A 245 -8.55 -18.47 -21.85
C GLY A 245 -9.05 -17.12 -22.38
N ASP A 246 -10.32 -17.10 -22.80
CA ASP A 246 -11.01 -16.07 -23.58
C ASP A 246 -10.44 -14.64 -23.42
N LYS A 247 -9.88 -14.10 -24.52
CA LYS A 247 -9.42 -12.70 -24.55
C LYS A 247 -10.66 -11.81 -24.41
N PRO A 248 -10.78 -10.93 -23.40
CA PRO A 248 -11.74 -9.85 -23.50
C PRO A 248 -11.44 -9.06 -24.78
N ALA A 249 -12.49 -8.83 -25.57
CA ALA A 249 -12.38 -8.04 -26.78
C ALA A 249 -11.91 -6.62 -26.39
N THR A 250 -10.80 -6.22 -27.00
CA THR A 250 -10.14 -4.90 -26.94
C THR A 250 -9.36 -4.54 -25.66
N PRO A 251 -8.11 -4.04 -25.80
CA PRO A 251 -7.40 -3.40 -24.69
C PRO A 251 -8.15 -2.14 -24.25
N PRO A 252 -8.00 -1.67 -22.99
CA PRO A 252 -8.53 -0.38 -22.57
C PRO A 252 -8.02 0.71 -23.54
N PRO A 253 -8.84 1.71 -23.87
CA PRO A 253 -8.43 2.76 -24.79
C PRO A 253 -7.16 3.41 -24.23
N ASN A 254 -6.09 3.40 -25.04
CA ASN A 254 -4.92 4.24 -24.81
C ASN A 254 -5.44 5.64 -24.46
N VAL A 255 -5.10 6.14 -23.27
CA VAL A 255 -5.22 7.56 -22.97
C VAL A 255 -4.40 8.27 -24.03
N THR A 256 -5.10 8.93 -24.95
CA THR A 256 -4.52 9.67 -26.04
C THR A 256 -3.50 10.65 -25.49
N THR A 257 -2.24 10.42 -25.83
CA THR A 257 -1.20 11.44 -25.80
C THR A 257 -1.70 12.61 -26.62
N THR A 258 -2.10 13.68 -25.94
CA THR A 258 -2.32 14.97 -26.58
C THR A 258 -0.95 15.45 -27.05
N THR A 259 -0.67 15.26 -28.32
CA THR A 259 0.41 15.95 -29.03
C THR A 259 0.17 17.45 -28.93
N ALA A 260 1.07 18.17 -28.26
CA ALA A 260 1.16 19.62 -28.34
C ALA A 260 1.54 20.05 -29.78
N PRO A 261 1.05 21.20 -30.27
CA PRO A 261 1.35 21.66 -31.61
C PRO A 261 2.79 22.15 -31.72
N SER A 262 3.49 21.71 -32.75
CA SER A 262 4.78 22.28 -33.16
C SER A 262 4.59 23.74 -33.59
N ALA A 263 5.13 24.69 -32.82
CA ALA A 263 5.34 26.05 -33.28
C ALA A 263 6.50 26.06 -34.28
N GLY A 264 6.17 26.28 -35.56
CA GLY A 264 7.13 26.54 -36.62
C GLY A 264 6.96 27.96 -37.13
N ALA A 265 8.06 28.72 -37.04
CA ALA A 265 8.40 30.01 -37.68
C ALA A 265 7.46 31.21 -37.47
#